data_AF-A0A7K0SGP3-F1
#
_entry.id   AF-A0A7K0SGP3-F1
#
_cell.length_a   1.000
_cell.length_b   1.000
_cell.length_c   1.000
_cell.angle_alpha   90.00
_cell.angle_beta   90.00
_cell.angle_gamma   90.00
#
_symmetry.space_group_name_H-M   'P 1'
#
loop_
_entity.id
_entity.type
_entity.pdbx_description
1 polymer ?
#
loop_
_entity_poly.entity_id
_entity_poly.type
_entity_poly.pdbx_seq_one_letter_code
_entity_poly.pdbx_strand_id
1 'polypeptide(L)'
;MHESGRWRAPRTFDASGPHGTLTDSGASVISFASNDYLGLTQHPGVINAAHSALDHWGAGSGSARLIVGSRPIHAELEGALARWRDAESAV
;
A
#
# COMPACT_ATOMS: atom_id res chain seq x y z
N MET A 1 3.16 -10.66 -30.80
CA MET A 1 3.20 -9.83 -29.56
C MET A 1 4.14 -8.64 -29.70
N HIS A 2 5.41 -8.85 -30.08
CA HIS A 2 6.35 -7.75 -30.36
C HIS A 2 6.00 -6.96 -31.63
N GLU A 3 5.71 -7.64 -32.74
CA GLU A 3 5.35 -7.00 -34.02
C GLU A 3 4.04 -6.19 -33.97
N SER A 4 3.18 -6.50 -33.00
CA SER A 4 1.90 -5.79 -32.81
C SER A 4 1.99 -4.64 -31.79
N GLY A 5 3.18 -4.31 -31.25
CA GLY A 5 3.38 -3.22 -30.28
C GLY A 5 2.67 -3.40 -28.92
N ARG A 6 2.19 -4.61 -28.60
CA ARG A 6 1.45 -4.90 -27.35
C ARG A 6 2.32 -5.44 -26.23
N TRP A 7 3.62 -5.60 -26.51
CA TRP A 7 4.56 -6.06 -25.50
C TRP A 7 4.67 -5.02 -24.38
N ARG A 8 4.62 -5.48 -23.13
CA ARG A 8 4.79 -4.66 -21.93
C ARG A 8 5.94 -5.23 -21.14
N ALA A 9 6.76 -4.34 -20.60
CA ALA A 9 7.81 -4.68 -19.66
C ALA A 9 7.68 -3.77 -18.44
N PRO A 10 8.03 -4.25 -17.23
CA PRO A 10 8.19 -3.37 -16.07
C PRO A 10 9.21 -2.27 -16.36
N ARG A 11 9.00 -1.11 -15.74
CA ARG A 11 10.01 -0.05 -15.63
C ARG A 11 10.29 0.19 -14.17
N THR A 12 11.57 0.34 -13.83
CA THR A 12 11.98 0.54 -12.45
C THR A 12 12.04 2.04 -12.18
N PHE A 13 11.26 2.47 -11.19
CA PHE A 13 11.13 3.87 -10.79
C PHE A 13 11.56 3.99 -9.34
N ASP A 14 12.68 4.67 -9.12
CA ASP A 14 13.20 4.96 -7.79
C ASP A 14 12.61 6.28 -7.30
N ALA A 15 11.71 6.23 -6.32
CA ALA A 15 10.91 7.37 -5.91
C ALA A 15 10.33 7.22 -4.50
N SER A 16 10.11 8.36 -3.85
CA SER A 16 9.23 8.54 -2.69
C SER A 16 8.17 9.56 -3.09
N GLY A 17 6.98 9.07 -3.46
CA GLY A 17 5.91 9.89 -4.04
C GLY A 17 6.01 10.04 -5.58
N PRO A 18 5.51 11.15 -6.16
CA PRO A 18 5.41 11.29 -7.62
C PRO A 18 6.73 11.69 -8.30
N HIS A 19 7.73 12.17 -7.57
CA HIS A 19 9.02 12.58 -8.13
C HIS A 19 10.05 11.46 -7.97
N GLY A 20 10.79 11.14 -9.03
CA GLY A 20 11.83 10.13 -8.94
C GLY A 20 12.61 9.96 -10.23
N THR A 21 13.35 8.86 -10.31
CA THR A 21 14.26 8.56 -11.41
C THR A 21 13.92 7.23 -12.06
N LEU A 22 13.84 7.20 -13.39
CA LEU A 22 13.79 5.95 -14.14
C LEU A 22 15.20 5.35 -14.17
N THR A 23 15.39 4.17 -13.58
CA THR A 23 16.74 3.61 -13.40
C THR A 23 17.42 3.23 -14.71
N ASP A 24 16.61 2.86 -15.70
CA ASP A 24 17.03 2.35 -17.00
C ASP A 24 17.59 3.47 -17.89
N SER A 25 17.12 4.71 -17.70
CA SER A 25 17.54 5.89 -18.47
C SER A 25 18.28 6.95 -17.66
N GLY A 26 18.21 6.89 -16.32
CA GLY A 26 18.70 7.93 -15.42
C GLY A 26 17.87 9.22 -15.44
N ALA A 27 16.71 9.24 -16.10
CA ALA A 27 15.90 10.44 -16.25
C ALA A 27 15.12 10.76 -14.98
N SER A 28 15.25 11.99 -14.49
CA SER A 28 14.39 12.54 -13.43
C SER A 28 13.03 12.95 -14.01
N VAL A 29 11.95 12.44 -13.42
CA VAL A 29 10.59 12.59 -13.93
C VAL A 29 9.56 12.82 -12.83
N ILE A 30 8.38 13.29 -13.23
CA ILE A 30 7.16 13.35 -12.42
C ILE A 30 6.21 12.26 -12.94
N SER A 31 5.79 11.35 -12.07
CA SER A 31 4.90 10.24 -12.40
C SER A 31 3.42 10.66 -12.32
N PHE A 32 2.74 10.54 -13.45
CA PHE A 32 1.27 10.60 -13.55
C PHE A 32 0.64 9.20 -13.66
N ALA A 33 1.40 8.15 -13.37
CA ALA A 33 0.97 6.75 -13.52
C ALA A 33 0.66 6.05 -12.18
N SER A 34 0.73 6.78 -11.06
CA SER A 34 0.45 6.26 -9.72
C SER A 34 -1.05 6.27 -9.40
N ASN A 35 -1.47 5.38 -8.49
CA ASN A 35 -2.79 5.39 -7.87
C ASN A 35 -2.82 6.13 -6.51
N ASP A 36 -1.73 6.82 -6.14
CA ASP A 36 -1.65 7.58 -4.89
C ASP A 36 -2.37 8.94 -5.01
N TYR A 37 -3.68 8.90 -5.19
CA TYR A 37 -4.52 10.09 -5.44
C TYR A 37 -4.49 11.11 -4.30
N LEU A 38 -4.27 10.64 -3.06
CA LEU A 38 -4.33 11.44 -1.85
C LEU A 38 -2.95 11.70 -1.23
N GLY A 39 -1.87 11.20 -1.83
CA GLY A 39 -0.51 11.33 -1.29
C GLY A 39 -0.28 10.55 0.01
N LEU A 40 -1.07 9.49 0.27
CA LEU A 40 -1.03 8.76 1.54
C LEU A 40 0.17 7.82 1.64
N THR A 41 0.82 7.47 0.53
CA THR A 41 1.99 6.58 0.56
C THR A 41 3.18 7.18 1.31
N GLN A 42 3.27 8.51 1.35
CA GLN A 42 4.32 9.25 2.07
C GLN A 42 3.77 10.08 3.24
N HIS A 43 2.48 9.92 3.58
CA HIS A 43 1.90 10.70 4.66
C HIS A 43 2.48 10.25 6.01
N PRO A 44 3.06 11.17 6.81
CA PRO A 44 3.82 10.81 8.02
C PRO A 44 2.96 10.08 9.05
N GLY A 45 1.66 10.42 9.15
CA GLY A 45 0.74 9.71 10.04
C GLY A 45 0.54 8.24 9.67
N VAL A 46 0.56 7.90 8.38
CA VAL A 46 0.39 6.50 7.92
C VAL A 46 1.67 5.71 8.17
N ILE A 47 2.82 6.29 7.83
CA ILE A 47 4.14 5.70 8.07
C ILE A 47 4.36 5.43 9.57
N ASN A 48 4.08 6.42 10.42
CA ASN A 48 4.26 6.27 11.86
C ASN A 48 3.34 5.21 12.46
N ALA A 49 2.06 5.16 12.03
CA ALA A 49 1.13 4.12 12.46
C ALA A 49 1.60 2.72 12.03
N ALA A 50 2.15 2.58 10.83
CA ALA A 50 2.73 1.33 10.36
C ALA A 50 3.95 0.91 11.21
N HIS A 51 4.86 1.84 11.54
CA HIS A 51 5.98 1.56 12.45
C HIS A 51 5.49 1.11 13.83
N SER A 52 4.54 1.83 14.44
CA SER A 52 3.98 1.43 15.74
C SER A 52 3.34 0.04 15.69
N ALA A 53 2.68 -0.30 14.59
CA ALA A 53 2.10 -1.63 14.42
C ALA A 53 3.16 -2.72 14.28
N LEU A 54 4.26 -2.45 13.56
CA LEU A 54 5.40 -3.35 13.46
C LEU A 54 6.08 -3.56 14.82
N ASP A 55 6.28 -2.50 15.60
CA ASP A 55 6.91 -2.58 16.91
C ASP A 55 6.06 -3.37 17.91
N HIS A 56 4.73 -3.19 17.87
CA HIS A 56 3.83 -3.86 18.81
C HIS A 56 3.51 -5.31 18.42
N TRP A 57 3.18 -5.56 17.14
CA TRP A 57 2.68 -6.87 16.70
C TRP A 57 3.64 -7.64 15.77
N GLY A 58 4.73 -7.03 15.30
CA GLY A 58 5.66 -7.66 14.37
C GLY A 58 5.12 -7.78 12.93
N ALA A 59 5.98 -8.27 12.02
CA ALA A 59 5.78 -8.19 10.57
C ALA A 59 4.64 -9.06 9.99
N GLY A 60 4.12 -10.04 10.73
CA GLY A 60 3.08 -10.94 10.23
C GLY A 60 2.19 -11.47 11.35
N SER A 61 0.98 -11.91 10.99
CA SER A 61 -0.04 -12.42 11.93
C SER A 61 0.26 -13.82 12.48
N GLY A 62 1.19 -14.57 11.86
CA GLY A 62 1.60 -15.92 12.27
C GLY A 62 0.62 -17.05 11.90
N SER A 63 -0.61 -16.74 11.49
CA SER A 63 -1.60 -17.74 11.03
C SER A 63 -2.75 -17.08 10.27
N ALA A 64 -3.67 -17.91 9.75
CA ALA A 64 -4.96 -17.47 9.22
C ALA A 64 -5.87 -16.96 10.35
N ARG A 65 -6.82 -16.07 10.01
CA ARG A 65 -7.76 -15.45 10.95
C ARG A 65 -8.55 -16.46 11.80
N LEU A 66 -8.96 -17.56 11.19
CA LEU A 66 -9.79 -18.61 11.81
C LEU A 66 -9.03 -19.60 12.69
N ILE A 67 -7.69 -19.57 12.68
CA ILE A 67 -6.88 -20.42 13.56
C ILE A 67 -6.43 -19.57 14.75
N VAL A 68 -5.39 -18.75 14.59
CA VAL A 68 -4.86 -17.85 15.63
C VAL A 68 -4.24 -16.56 15.05
N GLY A 69 -4.62 -16.18 13.83
CA GLY A 69 -4.06 -14.99 13.14
C GLY A 69 -4.78 -13.67 13.42
N SER A 70 -5.82 -13.67 14.25
CA SER A 70 -6.60 -12.47 14.55
C SER A 70 -5.94 -11.66 15.67
N ARG A 71 -5.91 -10.33 15.51
CA ARG A 71 -5.36 -9.35 16.47
C ARG A 71 -6.41 -8.28 16.75
N PRO A 72 -6.38 -7.59 17.90
CA PRO A 72 -7.33 -6.52 18.21
C PRO A 72 -7.44 -5.47 17.10
N ILE A 73 -6.29 -5.05 16.54
CA ILE A 73 -6.24 -4.05 15.45
C ILE A 73 -7.02 -4.46 14.19
N HIS A 74 -7.20 -5.75 13.91
CA HIS A 74 -8.03 -6.19 12.77
C HIS A 74 -9.51 -5.89 13.02
N ALA A 75 -10.02 -6.21 14.21
CA ALA A 75 -11.42 -5.96 14.57
C ALA A 75 -11.69 -4.45 14.69
N GLU A 76 -10.73 -3.68 15.21
CA GLU A 76 -10.80 -2.22 15.27
C GLU A 76 -10.91 -1.60 13.87
N LEU A 77 -10.07 -2.06 12.93
CA LEU A 77 -10.11 -1.63 11.54
C LEU A 77 -11.43 -2.01 10.86
N GLU A 78 -11.89 -3.25 11.01
CA GLU A 78 -13.16 -3.74 10.44
C GLU A 78 -14.34 -2.89 10.94
N GLY A 79 -14.40 -2.62 12.25
CA GLY A 79 -15.43 -1.77 12.82
C GLY A 79 -15.34 -0.31 12.36
N ALA A 80 -14.13 0.23 12.20
CA ALA A 80 -13.93 1.58 11.66
C ALA A 80 -14.39 1.69 10.20
N LEU A 81 -14.08 0.69 9.37
CA LEU A 81 -14.49 0.64 7.97
C LEU A 81 -16.00 0.48 7.83
N ALA A 82 -16.64 -0.40 8.62
CA ALA A 82 -18.08 -0.58 8.62
C ALA A 82 -18.79 0.73 8.95
N ARG A 83 -18.37 1.43 10.02
CA ARG A 83 -18.91 2.76 10.38
C ARG A 83 -18.67 3.80 9.30
N TRP A 84 -17.48 3.82 8.70
CA TRP A 84 -17.15 4.80 7.65
C TRP A 84 -18.00 4.61 6.40
N ARG A 85 -18.35 3.36 6.07
CA ARG A 85 -19.15 2.99 4.90
C ARG A 85 -20.66 2.93 5.17
N ASP A 86 -21.08 3.22 6.39
CA ASP A 86 -22.46 3.03 6.85
C ASP A 86 -22.98 1.62 6.53
N ALA A 87 -22.15 0.62 6.85
CA ALA A 87 -22.42 -0.79 6.62
C ALA A 87 -22.46 -1.55 7.95
N GLU A 88 -23.18 -2.67 7.98
CA GLU A 88 -23.26 -3.54 9.16
C GLU A 88 -21.91 -4.21 9.48
N SER A 89 -21.18 -4.61 8.44
CA SER A 89 -19.88 -5.28 8.53
C SER A 89 -18.96 -4.84 7.38
N ALA A 90 -17.65 -4.92 7.61
CA ALA A 90 -16.61 -4.70 6.58
C ALA A 90 -16.02 -6.02 6.03
N VAL A 91 -16.48 -7.15 6.56
CA VAL A 91 -16.13 -8.53 6.17
C VAL A 91 -17.38 -9.37 5.97
#